data_AF-N9LZN4-F1
#
_entry.id   AF-N9LZN4-F1
#
_cell.length_a   1.000
_cell.length_b   1.000
_cell.length_c   1.000
_cell.angle_alpha   90.00
_cell.angle_beta   90.00
_cell.angle_gamma   90.00
#
_symmetry.space_group_name_H-M   'P 1'
#
loop_
_entity.id
_entity.type
_entity.pdbx_description
1 polymer ?
#
loop_
_entity_poly.entity_id
_entity_poly.type
_entity_poly.pdbx_seq_one_letter_code
_entity_poly.pdbx_strand_id
1 'polypeptide(L)'
;MKYDSLNDFLEYVKARDPYQPEFLQAVEEVMTSLWPFIQKNPKYAQYGLLERLVEPERVIQFRVSWMDDQGQTHVNRAFRIQFNSAIGPFKGGMRFHPSVNLSILKFLGFEQTFKNALTTLPMGGVKVVQTLIQKESQKLKLCVFAKR
;
A
#
# COMPACT_ATOMS: atom_id res chain seq x y z
N MET A 1 9.05 23.16 10.23
CA MET A 1 8.60 21.76 9.98
C MET A 1 9.58 20.84 10.70
N LYS A 2 9.27 19.56 10.88
CA LYS A 2 10.22 18.61 11.46
C LYS A 2 11.41 18.30 10.53
N TYR A 3 11.18 18.41 9.22
CA TYR A 3 12.17 18.17 8.17
C TYR A 3 12.47 19.50 7.49
N ASP A 4 13.77 19.78 7.26
CA ASP A 4 14.22 21.04 6.66
C ASP A 4 14.10 21.00 5.13
N SER A 5 14.27 19.82 4.54
CA SER A 5 14.16 19.58 3.10
C SER A 5 13.36 18.31 2.76
N LEU A 6 12.98 18.20 1.48
CA LEU A 6 12.37 16.98 0.94
C LEU A 6 13.31 15.79 1.09
N ASN A 7 14.60 15.99 0.85
CA ASN A 7 15.61 14.93 0.96
C ASN A 7 15.71 14.40 2.39
N ASP A 8 15.63 15.26 3.42
CA ASP A 8 15.63 14.81 4.82
C ASP A 8 14.42 13.93 5.13
N PHE A 9 13.26 14.27 4.56
CA PHE A 9 12.06 13.44 4.69
C PHE A 9 12.22 12.10 3.96
N LEU A 10 12.75 12.10 2.73
CA LEU A 10 12.95 10.87 1.96
C LEU A 10 13.98 9.94 2.59
N GLU A 11 15.06 10.48 3.16
CA GLU A 11 16.04 9.69 3.93
C GLU A 11 15.41 9.08 5.19
N TYR A 12 14.50 9.79 5.86
CA TYR A 12 13.72 9.21 6.95
C TYR A 12 12.86 8.02 6.50
N VAL A 13 12.16 8.13 5.36
CA VAL A 13 11.34 7.02 4.83
C VAL A 13 12.24 5.85 4.41
N LYS A 14 13.35 6.13 3.74
CA LYS A 14 14.33 5.13 3.29
C LYS A 14 15.01 4.41 4.45
N ALA A 15 15.34 5.10 5.53
CA ALA A 15 15.91 4.48 6.72
C ALA A 15 14.95 3.44 7.36
N ARG A 16 13.64 3.66 7.23
CA ARG A 16 12.59 2.76 7.76
C ARG A 16 12.34 1.56 6.84
N ASP A 17 12.29 1.78 5.54
CA ASP A 17 11.97 0.75 4.54
C ASP A 17 13.04 0.64 3.42
N PRO A 18 14.31 0.33 3.76
CA PRO A 18 15.43 0.46 2.81
C PRO A 18 15.36 -0.49 1.60
N TYR A 19 14.62 -1.59 1.72
CA TYR A 19 14.50 -2.63 0.69
C TYR A 19 13.18 -2.56 -0.09
N GLN A 20 12.54 -1.39 -0.13
CA GLN A 20 11.28 -1.19 -0.83
C GLN A 20 11.40 -0.12 -1.93
N PRO A 21 12.19 -0.37 -2.98
CA PRO A 21 12.52 0.65 -3.98
C PRO A 21 11.28 1.19 -4.71
N GLU A 22 10.33 0.33 -5.07
CA GLU A 22 9.09 0.75 -5.74
C GLU A 22 8.23 1.66 -4.84
N PHE A 23 8.18 1.39 -3.54
CA PHE A 23 7.48 2.25 -2.58
C PHE A 23 8.19 3.58 -2.39
N LEU A 24 9.52 3.56 -2.22
CA LEU A 24 10.31 4.78 -2.02
C LEU A 24 10.23 5.71 -3.24
N GLN A 25 10.30 5.16 -4.45
CA GLN A 25 10.13 5.92 -5.69
C GLN A 25 8.78 6.64 -5.74
N ALA A 26 7.69 5.96 -5.41
CA ALA A 26 6.37 6.57 -5.44
C ALA A 26 6.19 7.66 -4.37
N VAL A 27 6.78 7.47 -3.18
CA VAL A 27 6.81 8.52 -2.16
C VAL A 27 7.58 9.74 -2.68
N GLU A 28 8.74 9.54 -3.29
CA GLU A 28 9.54 10.62 -3.88
C GLU A 28 8.77 11.38 -4.96
N GLU A 29 8.15 10.70 -5.91
CA GLU A 29 7.38 11.32 -7.00
C GLU A 29 6.23 12.17 -6.46
N VAL A 30 5.41 11.61 -5.56
CA VAL A 30 4.27 12.34 -4.97
C VAL A 30 4.76 13.49 -4.11
N MET A 31 5.75 13.27 -3.23
CA MET A 31 6.22 14.30 -2.31
C MET A 31 6.93 15.44 -3.02
N THR A 32 7.63 15.18 -4.13
CA THR A 32 8.22 16.22 -4.99
C THR A 32 7.14 17.20 -5.47
N SER A 33 5.97 16.68 -5.86
CA SER A 33 4.85 17.53 -6.29
C SER A 33 4.17 18.28 -5.14
N LEU A 34 4.08 17.67 -3.95
CA LEU A 34 3.40 18.24 -2.79
C LEU A 34 4.29 19.18 -1.96
N TRP A 35 5.62 19.05 -2.01
CA TRP A 35 6.54 19.78 -1.14
C TRP A 35 6.39 21.31 -1.23
N PRO A 36 6.32 21.94 -2.42
CA PRO A 36 6.15 23.38 -2.52
C PRO A 36 4.82 23.87 -1.91
N PHE A 37 3.77 23.04 -1.99
CA PHE A 37 2.48 23.34 -1.39
C PHE A 37 2.55 23.27 0.15
N ILE A 38 3.21 22.25 0.70
CA ILE A 38 3.40 22.07 2.13
C ILE A 38 4.26 23.20 2.71
N GLN A 39 5.30 23.65 2.01
CA GLN A 39 6.12 24.81 2.38
C GLN A 39 5.29 26.09 2.50
N LYS A 40 4.38 26.32 1.56
CA LYS A 40 3.45 27.46 1.61
C LYS A 40 2.36 27.29 2.66
N ASN A 41 2.07 26.06 3.11
CA ASN A 41 1.01 25.74 4.06
C ASN A 41 1.51 24.86 5.22
N PRO A 42 2.30 25.42 6.17
CA PRO A 42 2.99 24.63 7.20
C PRO A 42 2.08 23.81 8.11
N LYS A 43 0.78 24.15 8.19
CA LYS A 43 -0.23 23.39 8.93
C LYS A 43 -0.29 21.90 8.53
N TYR A 44 0.01 21.57 7.26
CA TYR A 44 0.02 20.18 6.77
C TYR A 44 1.30 19.41 7.13
N ALA A 45 2.28 20.05 7.75
CA ALA A 45 3.46 19.39 8.29
C ALA A 45 3.43 19.29 9.83
N GLN A 46 2.30 19.66 10.46
CA GLN A 46 2.10 19.53 11.90
C GLN A 46 1.58 18.14 12.27
N TYR A 47 1.63 17.79 13.56
CA TYR A 47 1.08 16.56 14.12
C TYR A 47 1.58 15.25 13.47
N GLY A 48 2.78 15.29 12.88
CA GLY A 48 3.39 14.15 12.19
C GLY A 48 2.59 13.67 10.97
N LEU A 49 1.87 14.59 10.28
CA LEU A 49 0.99 14.21 9.17
C LEU A 49 1.75 13.52 8.04
N LEU A 50 2.97 13.99 7.71
CA LEU A 50 3.75 13.42 6.62
C LEU A 50 4.19 11.99 6.94
N GLU A 51 4.62 11.73 8.17
CA GLU A 51 5.00 10.40 8.63
C GLU A 51 3.81 9.43 8.64
N ARG A 52 2.63 9.93 9.07
CA ARG A 52 1.38 9.16 9.03
C ARG A 52 0.86 8.94 7.62
N LEU A 53 1.22 9.82 6.67
CA LEU A 53 0.81 9.73 5.28
C LEU A 53 1.61 8.69 4.50
N VAL A 54 2.85 8.40 4.89
CA VAL A 54 3.68 7.37 4.25
C VAL A 54 3.62 6.03 4.96
N GLU A 55 3.17 5.99 6.22
CA GLU A 55 2.99 4.75 6.96
C GLU A 55 1.58 4.18 6.75
N PRO A 56 1.45 2.92 6.29
CA PRO A 56 0.14 2.27 6.22
C PRO A 56 -0.48 2.10 7.62
N GLU A 57 -1.78 2.34 7.75
CA GLU A 57 -2.52 2.09 9.01
C GLU A 57 -2.43 0.63 9.47
N ARG A 58 -2.44 -0.33 8.53
CA ARG A 58 -2.28 -1.75 8.85
C ARG A 58 -1.71 -2.53 7.67
N VAL A 59 -0.77 -3.43 7.95
CA VAL A 59 -0.28 -4.45 7.02
C VAL A 59 -0.54 -5.82 7.65
N ILE A 60 -1.35 -6.65 6.99
CA ILE A 60 -1.60 -8.02 7.43
C ILE A 60 -0.88 -8.97 6.47
N GLN A 61 0.06 -9.75 6.98
CA GLN A 61 0.69 -10.83 6.23
C GLN A 61 0.18 -12.16 6.77
N PHE A 62 -0.28 -13.04 5.89
CA PHE A 62 -0.82 -14.33 6.30
C PHE A 62 -0.44 -15.44 5.31
N ARG A 63 -0.42 -16.66 5.83
CA ARG A 63 -0.18 -17.86 5.04
C ARG A 63 -1.47 -18.33 4.39
N VAL A 64 -1.36 -18.74 3.15
CA VAL A 64 -2.41 -19.40 2.39
C VAL A 64 -1.93 -20.80 2.05
N SER A 65 -2.69 -21.81 2.45
CA SER A 65 -2.43 -23.21 2.09
C SER A 65 -3.59 -23.73 1.23
N TRP A 66 -3.29 -24.39 0.12
CA TRP A 66 -4.29 -24.95 -0.79
C TRP A 66 -3.76 -26.22 -1.45
N MET A 67 -4.65 -27.03 -2.02
CA MET A 67 -4.30 -28.25 -2.75
C MET A 67 -4.66 -28.06 -4.22
N ASP A 68 -3.78 -28.49 -5.13
CA ASP A 68 -4.06 -28.44 -6.56
C ASP A 68 -4.88 -29.66 -7.04
N ASP A 69 -5.24 -29.66 -8.34
CA ASP A 69 -6.02 -30.74 -8.94
C ASP A 69 -5.26 -32.07 -9.00
N GLN A 70 -3.95 -32.08 -8.74
CA GLN A 70 -3.11 -33.28 -8.65
C GLN A 70 -2.95 -33.78 -7.20
N GLY A 71 -3.60 -33.14 -6.22
CA GLY A 71 -3.49 -33.49 -4.80
C GLY A 71 -2.22 -32.95 -4.13
N GLN A 72 -1.42 -32.12 -4.80
CA GLN A 72 -0.21 -31.54 -4.20
C GLN A 72 -0.58 -30.32 -3.35
N THR A 73 0.00 -30.23 -2.16
CA THR A 73 -0.22 -29.11 -1.24
C THR A 73 0.74 -27.97 -1.53
N HIS A 74 0.19 -26.78 -1.71
CA HIS A 74 0.91 -25.54 -1.98
C HIS A 74 0.75 -24.57 -0.81
N VAL A 75 1.79 -23.79 -0.56
CA VAL A 75 1.80 -22.73 0.46
C VAL A 75 2.26 -21.43 -0.19
N ASN A 76 1.42 -20.41 -0.11
CA ASN A 76 1.73 -19.08 -0.63
C ASN A 76 1.61 -18.03 0.48
N ARG A 77 2.38 -16.97 0.32
CA ARG A 77 2.25 -15.77 1.16
C ARG A 77 1.18 -14.86 0.58
N ALA A 78 0.32 -14.36 1.46
CA ALA A 78 -0.63 -13.32 1.14
C ALA A 78 -0.43 -12.10 2.04
N PHE A 79 -0.80 -10.94 1.49
CA PHE A 79 -0.67 -9.65 2.14
C PHE A 79 -1.99 -8.90 2.05
N ARG A 80 -2.29 -8.02 2.98
CA ARG A 80 -3.44 -7.11 2.95
C ARG A 80 -2.98 -5.80 3.52
N ILE A 81 -2.71 -4.83 2.66
CA ILE A 81 -2.30 -3.49 3.09
C ILE A 81 -3.54 -2.62 3.17
N GLN A 82 -3.74 -1.98 4.30
CA GLN A 82 -4.77 -0.99 4.58
C GLN A 82 -4.05 0.31 4.84
N PHE A 83 -3.99 1.17 3.83
CA PHE A 83 -3.03 2.27 3.83
C PHE A 83 -3.50 3.47 4.66
N ASN A 84 -4.73 3.92 4.47
CA ASN A 84 -5.32 5.04 5.20
C ASN A 84 -6.86 4.85 5.25
N SER A 85 -7.58 5.50 6.16
CA SER A 85 -9.05 5.44 6.24
C SER A 85 -9.70 6.80 6.47
N ALA A 86 -8.95 7.88 6.26
CA ALA A 86 -9.33 9.22 6.68
C ALA A 86 -10.61 9.76 6.04
N ILE A 87 -10.97 9.33 4.82
CA ILE A 87 -12.18 9.78 4.14
C ILE A 87 -13.22 8.65 3.95
N GLY A 88 -12.98 7.44 4.50
CA GLY A 88 -13.93 6.30 4.48
C GLY A 88 -13.28 4.90 4.47
N PRO A 89 -14.07 3.82 4.24
CA PRO A 89 -13.62 2.44 4.41
C PRO A 89 -12.59 1.98 3.37
N PHE A 90 -11.72 1.03 3.75
CA PHE A 90 -10.69 0.50 2.87
C PHE A 90 -11.28 -0.17 1.62
N LYS A 91 -10.93 0.34 0.44
CA LYS A 91 -11.33 -0.26 -0.84
C LYS A 91 -10.12 -0.98 -1.45
N GLY A 92 -10.27 -1.99 -2.32
CA GLY A 92 -9.09 -2.73 -2.80
C GLY A 92 -9.40 -3.63 -3.99
N GLY A 93 -8.50 -3.71 -4.96
CA GLY A 93 -8.51 -4.83 -5.91
C GLY A 93 -7.70 -5.97 -5.32
N MET A 94 -8.02 -7.21 -5.67
CA MET A 94 -7.16 -8.36 -5.42
C MET A 94 -6.37 -8.62 -6.69
N ARG A 95 -5.07 -8.93 -6.59
CA ARG A 95 -4.26 -9.32 -7.74
C ARG A 95 -3.55 -10.64 -7.41
N PHE A 96 -3.24 -11.41 -8.43
CA PHE A 96 -2.56 -12.69 -8.28
C PHE A 96 -1.43 -12.65 -9.27
N HIS A 97 -0.21 -12.57 -8.77
CA HIS A 97 0.96 -12.50 -9.63
C HIS A 97 2.19 -12.96 -8.86
N PRO A 98 3.08 -13.78 -9.45
CA PRO A 98 4.26 -14.29 -8.76
C PRO A 98 5.26 -13.19 -8.38
N SER A 99 5.33 -12.10 -9.16
CA SER A 99 6.27 -10.99 -8.90
C SER A 99 5.88 -10.11 -7.71
N VAL A 100 4.81 -10.45 -6.99
CA VAL A 100 4.35 -9.61 -5.88
C VAL A 100 5.31 -9.70 -4.72
N ASN A 101 5.67 -8.51 -4.21
CA ASN A 101 6.35 -8.32 -2.94
C ASN A 101 5.65 -7.20 -2.13
N LEU A 102 6.09 -6.98 -0.88
CA LEU A 102 5.54 -5.95 0.00
C LEU A 102 5.78 -4.53 -0.52
N SER A 103 6.88 -4.30 -1.24
CA SER A 103 7.25 -2.99 -1.80
C SER A 103 6.24 -2.53 -2.84
N ILE A 104 5.98 -3.37 -3.86
CA ILE A 104 4.97 -3.14 -4.91
C ILE A 104 3.59 -2.92 -4.28
N LEU A 105 3.30 -3.64 -3.21
CA LEU A 105 2.03 -3.51 -2.50
C LEU A 105 1.86 -2.18 -1.78
N LYS A 106 2.88 -1.72 -1.07
CA LYS A 106 2.86 -0.42 -0.39
C LYS A 106 2.83 0.72 -1.40
N PHE A 107 3.59 0.59 -2.48
CA PHE A 107 3.55 1.45 -3.65
C PHE A 107 2.12 1.63 -4.18
N LEU A 108 1.47 0.54 -4.60
CA LEU A 108 0.09 0.58 -5.11
C LEU A 108 -0.88 1.11 -4.04
N GLY A 109 -0.62 0.73 -2.79
CA GLY A 109 -1.22 1.26 -1.55
C GLY A 109 -1.32 2.76 -1.50
N PHE A 110 -0.15 3.36 -1.64
CA PHE A 110 0.10 4.77 -1.47
C PHE A 110 -0.51 5.59 -2.62
N GLU A 111 -0.23 5.24 -3.88
CA GLU A 111 -0.78 5.99 -5.04
C GLU A 111 -2.30 6.02 -5.06
N GLN A 112 -2.91 4.89 -4.72
CA GLN A 112 -4.36 4.75 -4.80
C GLN A 112 -5.07 5.55 -3.69
N THR A 113 -4.38 5.89 -2.59
CA THR A 113 -4.84 6.88 -1.60
C THR A 113 -5.15 8.21 -2.28
N PHE A 114 -4.21 8.74 -3.06
CA PHE A 114 -4.36 10.02 -3.76
C PHE A 114 -5.35 9.90 -4.92
N LYS A 115 -5.27 8.83 -5.71
CA LYS A 115 -6.22 8.60 -6.82
C LYS A 115 -7.67 8.60 -6.34
N ASN A 116 -7.95 7.98 -5.20
CA ASN A 116 -9.29 7.98 -4.63
C ASN A 116 -9.71 9.35 -4.11
N ALA A 117 -8.81 10.06 -3.42
CA ALA A 117 -9.09 11.41 -2.92
C ALA A 117 -9.50 12.38 -4.03
N LEU A 118 -8.97 12.19 -5.25
CA LEU A 118 -9.30 13.02 -6.43
C LEU A 118 -10.67 12.74 -7.05
N THR A 119 -11.34 11.63 -6.71
CA THR A 119 -12.61 11.24 -7.36
C THR A 119 -13.88 11.90 -6.79
N THR A 120 -13.75 12.79 -5.79
CA THR A 120 -14.79 13.62 -5.14
C THR A 120 -16.07 12.94 -4.63
N LEU A 121 -16.28 11.66 -4.93
CA LEU A 121 -17.34 10.83 -4.35
C LEU A 121 -17.05 10.61 -2.85
N PRO A 122 -18.07 10.53 -1.97
CA PRO A 122 -17.94 10.10 -0.57
C PRO A 122 -17.66 8.59 -0.47
N MET A 123 -16.98 8.05 -1.47
CA MET A 123 -16.14 6.88 -1.31
C MET A 123 -14.86 7.41 -0.72
N GLY A 124 -14.65 7.20 0.57
CA GLY A 124 -13.34 7.48 1.10
C GLY A 124 -12.23 6.93 0.23
N GLY A 125 -11.29 7.81 -0.14
CA GLY A 125 -9.91 7.49 0.20
C GLY A 125 -9.88 6.67 1.51
N VAL A 126 -9.62 5.38 1.43
CA VAL A 126 -8.50 4.90 0.64
C VAL A 126 -8.79 3.49 0.22
N LYS A 127 -8.75 3.32 -1.09
CA LYS A 127 -8.52 2.03 -1.67
C LYS A 127 -7.04 1.76 -1.52
N VAL A 128 -6.60 0.86 -0.66
CA VAL A 128 -5.94 -0.35 -1.14
C VAL A 128 -6.25 -1.39 -0.12
N VAL A 129 -6.69 -2.51 -0.65
CA VAL A 129 -6.62 -3.73 0.09
C VAL A 129 -6.28 -4.77 -0.92
N GLN A 130 -4.98 -4.89 -1.13
CA GLN A 130 -4.47 -5.77 -2.14
C GLN A 130 -4.10 -7.07 -1.46
N THR A 131 -5.08 -7.95 -1.42
CA THR A 131 -4.81 -9.36 -1.21
C THR A 131 -4.01 -9.82 -2.41
N LEU A 132 -2.75 -10.15 -2.21
CA LEU A 132 -1.92 -10.68 -3.29
C LEU A 132 -1.41 -12.05 -2.93
N ILE A 133 -1.68 -13.01 -3.80
CA ILE A 133 -1.09 -14.33 -3.73
C ILE A 133 -0.05 -14.41 -4.84
N GLN A 134 1.17 -14.83 -4.49
CA GLN A 134 2.20 -15.18 -5.47
C GLN A 134 1.76 -16.44 -6.23
N LYS A 135 1.05 -16.29 -7.35
CA LYS A 135 0.63 -17.43 -8.18
C LYS A 135 0.63 -17.06 -9.67
N GLU A 136 1.10 -17.99 -10.49
CA GLU A 136 0.93 -17.99 -11.95
C GLU A 136 -0.47 -18.48 -12.32
N SER A 137 -1.08 -17.79 -13.28
CA SER A 137 -2.46 -17.95 -13.77
C SER A 137 -3.01 -19.39 -13.76
N GLN A 138 -3.67 -19.81 -12.69
CA GLN A 138 -4.50 -21.01 -12.65
C GLN A 138 -5.67 -20.77 -11.70
N LYS A 139 -6.87 -20.78 -12.29
CA LYS A 139 -8.20 -20.54 -11.71
C LYS A 139 -8.31 -21.13 -10.30
N LEU A 140 -8.04 -20.29 -9.30
CA LEU A 140 -8.48 -20.56 -7.95
C LEU A 140 -10.01 -20.62 -8.01
N LYS A 141 -10.61 -21.78 -7.73
CA LYS A 141 -12.00 -21.81 -7.30
C LYS A 141 -12.06 -20.95 -6.03
N LEU A 142 -12.46 -19.69 -6.19
CA LEU A 142 -12.58 -18.68 -5.13
C LEU A 142 -13.33 -19.23 -3.90
N CYS A 143 -14.18 -20.24 -4.11
CA CYS A 143 -14.91 -20.99 -3.08
C CYS A 143 -14.06 -21.75 -2.06
N VAL A 144 -12.81 -22.15 -2.36
CA VAL A 144 -11.95 -22.82 -1.35
C VAL A 144 -11.34 -21.80 -0.39
N PHE A 145 -11.17 -20.55 -0.85
CA PHE A 145 -10.60 -19.45 -0.06
C PHE A 145 -11.62 -18.74 0.82
N ALA A 146 -12.89 -18.75 0.42
CA ALA A 146 -13.98 -18.12 1.16
C ALA A 146 -14.64 -19.04 2.21
N LYS A 147 -14.15 -20.28 2.38
CA LYS A 147 -14.69 -21.23 3.36
C LYS A 147 -13.81 -21.35 4.60
N ARG A 148 -14.03 -20.42 5.54
CA ARG A 148 -14.25 -20.67 6.97
C ARG A 148 -14.89 -19.44 7.59
#